data_AF-A0A1I2YMP8-F1
#
_entry.id   AF-A0A1I2YMP8-F1
#
_cell.length_a   1.000
_cell.length_b   1.000
_cell.length_c   1.000
_cell.angle_alpha   90.00
_cell.angle_beta   90.00
_cell.angle_gamma   90.00
#
_symmetry.space_group_name_H-M   'P 1'
#
loop_
_entity.id
_entity.type
_entity.pdbx_description
1 polymer ?
#
loop_
_entity_poly.entity_id
_entity_poly.type
_entity_poly.pdbx_seq_one_letter_code
_entity_poly.pdbx_strand_id
1 'polypeptide(L)' 'MHSKRTTFISLIITYVVVKVVHSLIGFDYDIFSEGILNLKFLIDVASWAIVSAAVYFLLRKLLPQRGATAG' A
#
# COMPACT_ATOMS: atom_id res chain seq x y z
N MET A 1 -13.79 -10.54 -8.53
CA MET A 1 -13.05 -10.28 -9.77
C MET A 1 -12.60 -8.82 -9.75
N HIS A 2 -11.35 -8.52 -9.37
CA HIS A 2 -10.86 -7.14 -9.33
C HIS A 2 -10.68 -6.64 -10.77
N SER A 3 -11.36 -5.54 -11.11
CA SER A 3 -11.15 -4.83 -12.36
C SER A 3 -9.72 -4.25 -12.36
N LYS A 4 -9.03 -4.29 -13.49
CA LYS A 4 -7.67 -3.70 -13.64
C LYS A 4 -7.61 -2.25 -13.13
N ARG A 5 -8.74 -1.51 -13.19
CA ARG A 5 -8.85 -0.13 -12.66
C ARG A 5 -8.81 -0.07 -11.14
N THR A 6 -9.50 -0.97 -10.43
CA THR A 6 -9.50 -0.97 -8.96
C THR A 6 -8.14 -1.35 -8.39
N THR A 7 -7.40 -2.25 -9.06
CA THR A 7 -6.01 -2.56 -8.68
C THR A 7 -5.09 -1.35 -8.86
N PHE A 8 -5.22 -0.62 -9.97
CA PHE A 8 -4.40 0.56 -10.24
C PHE A 8 -4.67 1.69 -9.24
N ILE A 9 -5.96 1.95 -8.94
CA ILE A 9 -6.36 2.94 -7.93
C ILE A 9 -5.83 2.55 -6.55
N SER A 10 -5.92 1.27 -6.17
CA SER A 10 -5.39 0.80 -4.88
C SER A 10 -3.87 0.99 -4.79
N LEU A 11 -3.12 0.72 -5.86
CA LEU A 11 -1.67 0.94 -5.89
C LEU A 11 -1.30 2.42 -5.69
N ILE A 12 -2.02 3.34 -6.35
CA ILE A 12 -1.81 4.78 -6.18
C ILE A 12 -2.11 5.20 -4.75
N ILE A 13 -3.23 4.74 -4.17
CA ILE A 13 -3.59 5.05 -2.78
C ILE A 13 -2.51 4.53 -1.83
N THR A 14 -2.08 3.27 -1.98
CA THR A 14 -1.00 2.70 -1.18
C THR A 14 0.28 3.53 -1.31
N TYR A 15 0.69 3.90 -2.51
CA TYR A 15 1.87 4.74 -2.75
C TYR A 15 1.80 6.06 -1.98
N VAL A 16 0.68 6.77 -2.10
CA VAL A 16 0.47 8.06 -1.42
C VAL A 16 0.51 7.87 0.09
N VAL A 17 -0.15 6.84 0.63
CA VAL A 17 -0.16 6.58 2.07
C VAL A 17 1.24 6.25 2.58
N VAL A 18 2.01 5.39 1.88
CA VAL A 18 3.40 5.09 2.24
C VAL A 18 4.25 6.37 2.28
N LYS A 19 4.17 7.20 1.23
CA LYS A 19 4.92 8.47 1.17
C LYS A 19 4.53 9.46 2.26
N VAL A 20 3.24 9.57 2.59
CA VAL A 20 2.78 10.41 3.70
C VAL A 20 3.32 9.87 5.03
N VAL A 21 3.24 8.56 5.28
CA VAL A 21 3.76 7.95 6.51
C VAL A 21 5.27 8.19 6.64
N HIS A 22 6.03 7.97 5.57
CA HIS A 22 7.48 8.23 5.55
C HIS A 22 7.80 9.69 5.83
N SER A 23 7.07 10.62 5.19
CA SER A 23 7.24 12.06 5.44
C SER A 23 6.92 12.44 6.89
N LEU A 24 5.87 11.85 7.49
CA LEU A 24 5.47 12.14 8.87
C LEU A 24 6.48 11.68 9.92
N ILE A 25 7.17 10.56 9.66
CA ILE A 25 8.19 10.01 10.58
C ILE A 25 9.62 10.49 10.24
N GLY A 26 9.76 11.38 9.25
CA GLY A 26 11.08 11.85 8.77
C GLY A 26 11.93 10.75 8.13
N PHE A 27 11.30 9.70 7.61
CA PHE A 27 11.99 8.62 6.92
C PHE A 27 12.26 9.02 5.47
N ASP A 28 13.55 9.16 5.15
CA ASP A 28 14.01 9.45 3.80
C ASP A 28 14.89 8.30 3.29
N TYR A 29 14.47 7.73 2.17
CA TYR A 29 15.13 6.63 1.51
C TYR A 29 15.06 6.83 -0.01
N ASP A 30 16.24 6.81 -0.63
CA ASP A 30 16.41 6.85 -2.08
C ASP A 30 17.09 5.56 -2.55
N ILE A 31 16.37 4.79 -3.39
CA ILE A 31 16.87 3.50 -3.92
C ILE A 31 18.04 3.66 -4.90
N PHE A 32 18.12 4.78 -5.60
CA PHE A 32 19.19 5.05 -6.57
C PHE A 32 20.45 5.57 -5.89
N SER A 33 20.31 6.31 -4.79
CA SER A 33 21.45 6.81 -4.02
C SER A 33 21.97 5.79 -3.00
N GLU A 34 21.09 5.07 -2.31
CA GLU A 34 21.46 4.20 -1.18
C GLU A 34 21.48 2.71 -1.53
N GLY A 35 20.87 2.32 -2.66
CA GLY A 35 20.80 0.94 -3.12
C GLY A 35 19.82 0.06 -2.34
N ILE A 36 19.80 -1.24 -2.70
CA ILE A 36 18.83 -2.24 -2.18
C ILE A 36 19.34 -3.05 -0.99
N LEU A 37 20.65 -3.04 -0.71
CA LEU A 37 21.26 -3.79 0.39
C LEU A 37 21.41 -2.93 1.66
N ASN A 38 20.37 -2.17 1.99
CA ASN A 38 20.35 -1.25 3.11
C ASN A 38 19.13 -1.54 4.00
N LEU A 39 19.26 -1.35 5.32
CA LEU A 39 18.16 -1.46 6.27
C LEU A 39 16.98 -0.55 5.91
N LYS A 40 17.26 0.64 5.37
CA LYS A 40 16.20 1.54 4.89
C LYS A 40 15.36 0.93 3.77
N PHE A 41 15.98 0.22 2.82
CA PHE A 41 15.23 -0.52 1.81
C PHE A 41 14.28 -1.55 2.44
N LEU A 42 14.78 -2.28 3.45
CA LEU A 42 13.96 -3.27 4.16
C LEU A 42 12.77 -2.62 4.87
N ILE A 43 12.99 -1.45 5.50
CA ILE A 43 11.93 -0.66 6.15
C ILE A 43 10.93 -0.11 5.12
N ASP A 44 11.40 0.36 3.96
CA ASP A 44 10.54 0.84 2.86
C ASP A 44 9.62 -0.28 2.36
N VAL A 45 10.19 -1.46 2.05
CA VAL A 45 9.43 -2.64 1.61
C VAL A 45 8.45 -3.11 2.69
N ALA A 46 8.87 -3.15 3.96
CA ALA A 46 7.99 -3.50 5.07
C ALA A 46 6.84 -2.49 5.22
N SER A 47 7.11 -1.20 5.06
CA SER A 47 6.10 -0.13 5.08
C SER A 47 5.07 -0.34 3.97
N TRP A 48 5.53 -0.64 2.75
CA TRP A 48 4.66 -1.00 1.64
C TRP A 48 3.76 -2.19 1.94
N ALA A 49 4.31 -3.26 2.51
CA ALA A 49 3.54 -4.45 2.86
C ALA A 49 2.47 -4.16 3.92
N ILE A 50 2.84 -3.45 5.00
CA ILE A 50 1.93 -3.10 6.09
C ILE A 50 0.81 -2.17 5.60
N VAL A 51 1.14 -1.12 4.86
CA VAL A 51 0.15 -0.18 4.32
C VAL A 51 -0.78 -0.88 3.32
N SER A 52 -0.23 -1.72 2.44
CA SER A 52 -1.06 -2.48 1.49
C SER A 52 -2.04 -3.41 2.21
N ALA A 53 -1.59 -4.11 3.25
CA ALA A 53 -2.45 -4.98 4.06
C ALA A 53 -3.55 -4.17 4.77
N ALA A 54 -3.20 -3.01 5.33
CA ALA A 54 -4.17 -2.12 5.98
C ALA A 54 -5.21 -1.58 4.97
N VAL A 55 -4.78 -1.08 3.81
CA VAL A 55 -5.68 -0.61 2.75
C VAL A 55 -6.58 -1.74 2.26
N TYR A 56 -6.03 -2.94 2.00
CA TYR A 56 -6.83 -4.10 1.61
C TYR A 56 -7.87 -4.48 2.66
N PHE A 57 -7.47 -4.52 3.94
CA PHE A 57 -8.38 -4.82 5.05
C PHE A 57 -9.50 -3.78 5.17
N LEU A 58 -9.16 -2.49 5.07
CA LEU A 58 -10.12 -1.39 5.10
C LEU A 58 -11.08 -1.44 3.92
N LEU A 59 -10.57 -1.63 2.70
CA LEU A 59 -11.40 -1.76 1.50
C LEU A 59 -12.35 -2.96 1.61
N ARG A 60 -11.87 -4.10 2.11
CA ARG A 60 -12.71 -5.29 2.32
C ARG A 60 -13.80 -5.05 3.38
N LYS A 61 -13.53 -4.23 4.40
CA LYS A 61 -14.48 -3.91 5.47
C LYS A 61 -15.48 -2.83 5.04
N LEU A 62 -15.04 -1.83 4.27
CA LEU A 62 -15.84 -0.67 3.86
C LEU A 62 -16.64 -0.90 2.57
N LEU A 63 -16.16 -1.75 1.66
CA LEU A 63 -16.91 -2.19 0.49
C LEU A 63 -17.63 -3.49 0.85
N PRO A 64 -18.96 -3.49 1.08
CA PRO A 64 -19.70 -4.73 1.16
C PRO A 64 -19.44 -5.49 -0.14
N GLN A 65 -19.03 -6.75 -0.06
CA GLN A 65 -19.02 -7.61 -1.24
C GLN A 65 -20.46 -7.71 -1.73
N ARG A 66 -20.81 -6.88 -2.70
CA ARG A 66 -22.11 -6.87 -3.37
C ARG A 66 -22.16 -8.10 -4.29
N GLY A 67 -22.27 -9.28 -3.68
CA GLY A 67 -22.11 -10.57 -4.36
C GLY A 67 -22.44 -11.81 -3.53
N ALA A 68 -23.29 -11.71 -2.50
CA ALA A 68 -23.78 -12.91 -1.77
C ALA A 68 -25.25 -12.76 -1.30
N THR A 69 -26.08 -12.06 -2.06
CA THR A 69 -27.55 -12.08 -1.90
C THR A 69 -28.24 -12.04 -3.26
N ALA A 70 -28.06 -13.12 -4.02
CA ALA A 70 -28.97 -13.55 -5.08
C ALA A 70 -28.68 -15.04 -5.31
N GLY A 71 -29.56 -15.90 -4.80
CA GLY A 71 -29.44 -17.36 -4.83
C GLY A 71 -30.20 -17.96 -3.67
#